data_AF-A0A0T6LS48-F1
#
_entry.id   AF-A0A0T6LS48-F1
#
_cell.length_a   1.000
_cell.length_b   1.000
_cell.length_c   1.000
_cell.angle_alpha   90.00
_cell.angle_beta   90.00
_cell.angle_gamma   90.00
#
_symmetry.space_group_name_H-M   'P 1'
#
loop_
_entity.id
_entity.type
_entity.pdbx_description
1 polymer ?
#
loop_
_entity_poly.entity_id
_entity_poly.type
_entity_poly.pdbx_seq_one_letter_code
_entity_poly.pdbx_strand_id
1 'polypeptide(L)'
;MVSWLREFISTGDWIRFGRFINLAAYIRPNGLGELIREVLDSDLSPVNREDLVEILGEIQDSCAVSVLVRIFEHSWPGEMPFPSLSRKCIEALGAIGTEESFAAARRIAVNESYPSPLRWYAAIELGIEDELGFDEDEMLCEA
;
A
#
# COMPACT_ATOMS: atom_id res chain seq x y z
N MET A 1 -0.60 -12.21 -19.58
CA MET A 1 -1.90 -11.51 -19.77
C MET A 1 -2.79 -11.82 -18.57
N VAL A 2 -3.53 -10.83 -18.08
CA VAL A 2 -4.40 -10.90 -16.88
C VAL A 2 -5.87 -11.21 -17.20
N SER A 3 -6.16 -11.72 -18.41
CA SER A 3 -7.54 -11.95 -18.88
C SER A 3 -8.36 -12.85 -17.95
N TRP A 4 -7.73 -13.86 -17.34
CA TRP A 4 -8.35 -14.78 -16.40
C TRP A 4 -8.70 -14.13 -15.05
N LEU A 5 -7.93 -13.14 -14.57
CA LEU A 5 -8.32 -12.33 -13.40
C LEU A 5 -9.50 -11.41 -13.71
N ARG A 6 -9.48 -10.80 -14.90
CA ARG A 6 -10.57 -9.92 -15.38
C ARG A 6 -11.89 -10.69 -15.50
N GLU A 7 -11.83 -11.96 -15.89
CA GLU A 7 -13.01 -12.84 -15.92
C GLU A 7 -13.64 -13.03 -14.53
N PHE A 8 -12.83 -13.28 -13.49
CA PHE A 8 -13.32 -13.40 -12.12
C PHE A 8 -13.99 -12.11 -11.63
N ILE A 9 -13.40 -10.94 -11.94
CA ILE A 9 -14.02 -9.64 -11.60
C ILE A 9 -15.37 -9.49 -12.32
N SER A 10 -15.41 -9.76 -13.64
CA SER A 10 -16.63 -9.59 -14.45
C SER A 10 -17.79 -10.49 -14.02
N THR A 11 -17.47 -11.64 -13.43
CA THR A 11 -18.45 -12.61 -12.91
C THR A 11 -18.75 -12.43 -11.43
N GLY A 12 -18.07 -11.48 -10.76
CA GLY A 12 -18.20 -11.24 -9.33
C GLY A 12 -17.58 -12.34 -8.44
N ASP A 13 -16.72 -13.20 -8.99
CA ASP A 13 -16.04 -14.27 -8.25
C ASP A 13 -14.81 -13.74 -7.51
N TRP A 14 -15.06 -12.90 -6.50
CA TRP A 14 -14.03 -12.26 -5.67
C TRP A 14 -13.21 -13.25 -4.86
N ILE A 15 -13.78 -14.42 -4.53
CA ILE A 15 -13.07 -15.48 -3.81
C ILE A 15 -11.97 -16.06 -4.70
N ARG A 16 -12.27 -16.40 -5.96
CA ARG A 16 -11.22 -16.84 -6.89
C ARG A 16 -10.24 -15.72 -7.20
N PHE A 17 -10.72 -14.50 -7.40
CA PHE A 17 -9.84 -13.36 -7.61
C PHE A 17 -8.80 -13.24 -6.49
N GLY A 18 -9.22 -13.18 -5.22
CA GLY A 18 -8.31 -13.07 -4.08
C GLY A 18 -7.34 -14.24 -3.95
N ARG A 19 -7.76 -15.47 -4.27
CA ARG A 19 -6.84 -16.62 -4.25
C ARG A 19 -5.76 -16.54 -5.31
N PHE A 20 -6.12 -16.12 -6.51
CA PHE A 20 -5.19 -16.12 -7.63
C PHE A 20 -4.41 -14.81 -7.78
N ILE A 21 -4.82 -13.71 -7.15
CA ILE A 21 -4.05 -12.46 -7.21
C ILE A 21 -2.69 -12.61 -6.52
N ASN A 22 -2.64 -13.33 -5.39
CA ASN A 22 -1.39 -13.63 -4.69
C ASN A 22 -0.46 -14.52 -5.54
N LEU A 23 -1.00 -15.46 -6.32
CA LEU A 23 -0.21 -16.20 -7.31
C LEU A 23 0.26 -15.30 -8.46
N ALA A 24 -0.56 -14.33 -8.88
CA ALA A 24 -0.20 -13.39 -9.92
C ALA A 24 0.98 -12.50 -9.52
N ALA A 25 1.10 -12.14 -8.25
CA ALA A 25 2.24 -11.38 -7.71
C ALA A 25 3.59 -12.05 -8.01
N TYR A 26 3.64 -13.39 -7.90
CA TYR A 26 4.83 -14.17 -8.23
C TYR A 26 5.09 -14.26 -9.73
N ILE A 27 4.04 -14.48 -10.54
CA ILE A 27 4.16 -14.67 -12.00
C ILE A 27 4.38 -13.34 -12.74
N ARG A 28 3.94 -12.22 -12.16
CA ARG A 28 4.00 -10.85 -12.70
C ARG A 28 3.49 -10.74 -14.14
N PRO A 29 2.28 -11.23 -14.46
CA PRO A 29 1.74 -11.12 -15.81
C PRO A 29 1.58 -9.66 -16.23
N ASN A 30 1.90 -9.36 -17.50
CA ASN A 30 1.65 -8.04 -18.09
C ASN A 30 0.19 -7.58 -17.83
N GLY A 31 0.05 -6.35 -17.34
CA GLY A 31 -1.24 -5.74 -16.98
C GLY A 31 -1.68 -5.97 -15.53
N LEU A 32 -0.89 -6.63 -14.69
CA LEU A 32 -1.24 -6.87 -13.28
C LEU A 32 -1.40 -5.58 -12.48
N GLY A 33 -0.42 -4.68 -12.54
CA GLY A 33 -0.47 -3.41 -11.80
C GLY A 33 -1.69 -2.57 -12.18
N GLU A 34 -1.94 -2.41 -13.48
CA GLU A 34 -3.14 -1.71 -14.00
C GLU A 34 -4.43 -2.33 -13.47
N LEU A 35 -4.56 -3.66 -13.52
CA LEU A 35 -5.73 -4.36 -13.01
C LEU A 35 -5.94 -4.13 -11.51
N ILE A 36 -4.88 -4.21 -10.71
CA ILE A 36 -4.97 -4.01 -9.27
C ILE A 36 -5.39 -2.56 -8.96
N ARG A 37 -4.82 -1.58 -9.67
CA ARG A 37 -5.21 -0.16 -9.54
C ARG A 37 -6.69 0.06 -9.87
N GLU A 38 -7.20 -0.55 -10.95
CA GLU A 38 -8.63 -0.52 -11.29
C GLU A 38 -9.52 -1.11 -10.17
N VAL A 39 -9.11 -2.23 -9.57
CA VAL A 39 -9.86 -2.87 -8.47
C VAL A 39 -9.86 -2.01 -7.21
N LEU A 40 -8.71 -1.41 -6.88
CA LEU A 40 -8.57 -0.51 -5.73
C LEU A 40 -9.40 0.77 -5.87
N ASP A 41 -9.62 1.24 -7.10
CA ASP A 41 -10.45 2.41 -7.42
C ASP A 41 -11.95 2.12 -7.42
N SER A 42 -12.33 0.85 -7.35
CA SER A 42 -13.72 0.41 -7.25
C SER A 42 -14.13 0.24 -5.77
N ASP A 43 -15.18 0.95 -5.35
CA ASP A 43 -15.82 0.81 -4.03
C ASP A 43 -16.51 -0.55 -3.77
N LEU A 44 -16.55 -1.44 -4.78
CA LEU A 44 -17.45 -2.60 -4.79
C LEU A 44 -16.77 -3.95 -4.50
N SER A 45 -15.47 -3.98 -4.23
CA SER A 45 -14.73 -5.25 -4.10
C SER A 45 -14.59 -5.67 -2.62
N PRO A 46 -15.10 -6.85 -2.20
CA PRO A 46 -14.90 -7.40 -0.85
C PRO A 46 -13.51 -8.05 -0.70
N VAL A 47 -12.52 -7.59 -1.46
CA VAL A 47 -11.17 -8.15 -1.50
C VAL A 47 -10.29 -7.52 -0.44
N ASN A 48 -9.30 -8.26 0.05
CA ASN A 48 -8.32 -7.71 0.97
C ASN A 48 -7.50 -6.62 0.25
N ARG A 49 -7.69 -5.36 0.63
CA ARG A 49 -6.97 -4.23 0.02
C ARG A 49 -5.50 -4.21 0.41
N GLU A 50 -5.14 -4.79 1.57
CA GLU A 50 -3.76 -4.90 2.04
C GLU A 50 -2.93 -5.74 1.07
N ASP A 51 -3.40 -6.94 0.71
CA ASP A 51 -2.75 -7.81 -0.29
C ASP A 51 -2.53 -7.06 -1.61
N LEU A 52 -3.55 -6.32 -2.08
CA LEU A 52 -3.46 -5.58 -3.34
C LEU A 52 -2.40 -4.48 -3.32
N VAL A 53 -2.37 -3.70 -2.24
CA VAL A 53 -1.39 -2.64 -2.02
C VAL A 53 0.03 -3.22 -1.91
N GLU A 54 0.19 -4.31 -1.18
CA GLU A 54 1.46 -5.01 -1.02
C GLU A 54 1.99 -5.50 -2.37
N ILE A 55 1.14 -6.14 -3.19
CA ILE A 55 1.52 -6.61 -4.52
C ILE A 55 1.98 -5.46 -5.41
N LEU A 56 1.35 -4.28 -5.35
CA LEU A 56 1.79 -3.10 -6.12
C LEU A 56 3.21 -2.67 -5.73
N GLY A 57 3.54 -2.73 -4.44
CA GLY A 57 4.90 -2.52 -3.93
C GLY A 57 5.89 -3.59 -4.45
N GLU A 58 5.56 -4.87 -4.31
CA GLU A 58 6.42 -5.99 -4.71
C GLU A 58 6.76 -6.00 -6.21
N ILE A 59 5.81 -5.62 -7.06
CA ILE A 59 6.02 -5.51 -8.51
C ILE A 59 6.59 -4.15 -8.92
N GLN A 60 6.80 -3.24 -7.96
CA GLN A 60 7.31 -1.88 -8.16
C GLN A 60 6.51 -1.09 -9.20
N ASP A 61 5.17 -1.14 -9.12
CA ASP A 61 4.31 -0.40 -10.06
C ASP A 61 4.40 1.11 -9.78
N SER A 62 5.24 1.82 -10.53
CA SER A 62 5.40 3.27 -10.40
C SER A 62 4.10 4.05 -10.64
N CYS A 63 3.14 3.49 -11.38
CA CYS A 63 1.84 4.13 -11.60
C CYS A 63 0.93 4.07 -10.37
N ALA A 64 1.31 3.30 -9.33
CA ALA A 64 0.51 3.11 -8.13
C ALA A 64 0.63 4.24 -7.11
N VAL A 65 1.63 5.12 -7.19
CA VAL A 65 1.91 6.13 -6.16
C VAL A 65 0.67 6.97 -5.82
N SER A 66 -0.05 7.45 -6.83
CA SER A 66 -1.26 8.26 -6.63
C SER A 66 -2.41 7.51 -5.94
N VAL A 67 -2.65 6.25 -6.28
CA VAL A 67 -3.70 5.44 -5.64
C VAL A 67 -3.31 5.04 -4.22
N LEU A 68 -2.04 4.74 -3.96
CA LEU A 68 -1.54 4.41 -2.63
C LEU A 68 -1.70 5.59 -1.67
N VAL A 69 -1.32 6.80 -2.11
CA VAL A 69 -1.52 8.03 -1.32
C VAL A 69 -3.00 8.26 -1.05
N ARG A 70 -3.86 8.11 -2.06
CA ARG A 70 -5.31 8.28 -1.86
C ARG A 70 -5.86 7.27 -0.85
N ILE A 71 -5.47 6.00 -0.92
CA ILE A 71 -5.92 4.98 0.03
C ILE A 71 -5.46 5.35 1.44
N PHE A 72 -4.18 5.64 1.61
CA PHE A 72 -3.60 6.07 2.88
C PHE A 72 -4.41 7.21 3.52
N GLU A 73 -4.67 8.29 2.78
CA GLU A 73 -5.40 9.46 3.29
C GLU A 73 -6.83 9.15 3.76
N HIS A 74 -7.48 8.16 3.13
CA HIS A 74 -8.84 7.76 3.50
C HIS A 74 -8.85 6.75 4.65
N SER A 75 -7.83 5.87 4.74
CA SER A 75 -7.81 4.79 5.71
C SER A 75 -7.31 5.23 7.09
N TRP A 76 -6.23 5.99 7.14
CA TRP A 76 -5.49 6.20 8.39
C TRP A 76 -6.32 6.78 9.56
N PRO A 77 -7.27 7.72 9.37
CA PRO A 77 -8.02 8.27 10.49
C PRO A 77 -8.89 7.24 11.20
N GLY A 78 -9.29 6.17 10.49
CA GLY A 78 -10.18 5.12 11.00
C GLY A 78 -9.46 3.88 11.53
N GLU A 79 -8.16 3.75 11.33
CA GLU A 79 -7.41 2.54 11.69
C GLU A 79 -6.64 2.65 13.01
N MET A 80 -6.58 3.83 13.63
CA MET A 80 -5.84 3.99 14.89
C MET A 80 -6.49 3.19 16.05
N PRO A 81 -5.69 2.53 16.91
CA PRO A 81 -4.23 2.61 17.00
C PRO A 81 -3.45 1.62 16.10
N PHE A 82 -4.14 0.78 15.31
CA PHE A 82 -3.52 -0.30 14.52
C PHE A 82 -3.63 -0.03 13.00
N PRO A 83 -2.78 0.83 12.42
CA PRO A 83 -2.89 1.31 11.04
C PRO A 83 -2.47 0.28 9.98
N SER A 84 -3.20 -0.83 9.85
CA SER A 84 -2.82 -1.97 9.01
C SER A 84 -2.70 -1.62 7.52
N LEU A 85 -3.78 -1.15 6.88
CA LEU A 85 -3.77 -0.79 5.46
C LEU A 85 -2.91 0.45 5.20
N SER A 86 -2.96 1.44 6.09
CA SER A 86 -2.14 2.65 5.98
C SER A 86 -0.64 2.33 6.04
N ARG A 87 -0.22 1.44 6.93
CA ARG A 87 1.16 0.93 6.98
C ARG A 87 1.53 0.22 5.69
N LYS A 88 0.67 -0.67 5.17
CA LYS A 88 0.91 -1.35 3.89
C LYS A 88 1.07 -0.38 2.72
N CYS A 89 0.32 0.73 2.71
CA CYS A 89 0.49 1.78 1.71
C CYS A 89 1.88 2.44 1.80
N ILE A 90 2.35 2.71 3.02
CA ILE A 90 3.68 3.27 3.27
C ILE A 90 4.78 2.30 2.82
N GLU A 91 4.71 1.04 3.25
CA GLU A 91 5.64 -0.03 2.84
C GLU A 91 5.69 -0.18 1.32
N ALA A 92 4.53 -0.13 0.64
CA ALA A 92 4.45 -0.18 -0.81
C ALA A 92 5.11 1.04 -1.49
N LEU A 93 4.96 2.24 -0.93
CA LEU A 93 5.64 3.45 -1.44
C LEU A 93 7.16 3.32 -1.33
N GLY A 94 7.67 2.77 -0.22
CA GLY A 94 9.09 2.45 -0.05
C GLY A 94 9.58 1.43 -1.07
N ALA A 95 8.86 0.31 -1.21
CA ALA A 95 9.20 -0.78 -2.14
C ALA A 95 9.22 -0.37 -3.62
N ILE A 96 8.32 0.54 -4.05
CA ILE A 96 8.29 1.09 -5.42
C ILE A 96 9.60 1.82 -5.75
N GLY A 97 10.18 2.54 -4.79
CA GLY A 97 11.53 3.11 -4.89
C GLY A 97 11.74 4.17 -5.98
N THR A 98 10.69 4.87 -6.43
CA THR A 98 10.81 5.99 -7.35
C THR A 98 10.96 7.31 -6.59
N GLU A 99 11.48 8.35 -7.25
CA GLU A 99 11.54 9.70 -6.65
C GLU A 99 10.15 10.18 -6.20
N GLU A 100 9.11 9.88 -6.97
CA GLU A 100 7.73 10.23 -6.63
C GLU A 100 7.23 9.46 -5.40
N SER A 101 7.54 8.16 -5.29
CA SER A 101 7.10 7.35 -4.15
C SER A 101 7.83 7.74 -2.86
N PHE A 102 9.15 8.00 -2.94
CA PHE A 102 9.91 8.53 -1.82
C PHE A 102 9.49 9.94 -1.42
N ALA A 103 9.14 10.81 -2.38
CA ALA A 103 8.59 12.12 -2.07
C ALA A 103 7.24 12.01 -1.34
N ALA A 104 6.40 11.04 -1.72
CA ALA A 104 5.14 10.76 -1.01
C ALA A 104 5.39 10.26 0.42
N ALA A 105 6.26 9.26 0.61
CA ALA A 105 6.63 8.77 1.95
C ALA A 105 7.23 9.90 2.82
N ARG A 106 8.08 10.75 2.24
CA ARG A 106 8.69 11.87 2.97
C ARG A 106 7.66 12.87 3.46
N ARG A 107 6.63 13.17 2.66
CA ARG A 107 5.52 14.03 3.09
C ARG A 107 4.79 13.44 4.29
N ILE A 108 4.64 12.12 4.36
CA ILE A 108 4.02 11.44 5.51
C ILE A 108 4.94 11.57 6.74
N ALA A 109 6.22 11.22 6.60
CA ALA A 109 7.18 11.21 7.72
C ALA A 109 7.30 12.57 8.44
N VAL A 110 7.32 13.67 7.69
CA VAL A 110 7.59 15.02 8.24
C VAL A 110 6.32 15.80 8.62
N ASN A 111 5.12 15.29 8.28
CA ASN A 111 3.88 16.02 8.57
C ASN A 111 3.36 15.68 9.97
N GLU A 112 3.47 16.66 10.87
CA GLU A 112 3.03 16.56 12.27
C GLU A 112 1.53 16.36 12.46
N SER A 113 0.71 16.54 11.40
CA SER A 113 -0.73 16.23 11.48
C SER A 113 -1.02 14.72 11.52
N TYR A 114 -0.07 13.88 11.11
CA TYR A 114 -0.24 12.43 11.17
C TYR A 114 0.22 11.88 12.54
N PRO A 115 -0.43 10.82 13.05
CA PRO A 115 0.02 10.09 14.24
C PRO A 115 1.48 9.60 14.15
N SER A 116 2.16 9.55 15.29
CA SER A 116 3.57 9.14 15.38
C SER A 116 3.87 7.79 14.71
N PRO A 117 3.06 6.72 14.88
CA PRO A 117 3.35 5.43 14.23
C PRO A 117 3.39 5.52 12.70
N LEU A 118 2.48 6.29 12.07
CA LEU A 118 2.47 6.44 10.61
C LEU A 118 3.70 7.20 10.10
N ARG A 119 4.08 8.26 10.83
CA ARG A 119 5.26 9.05 10.50
C ARG A 119 6.54 8.21 10.65
N TRP A 120 6.60 7.39 11.70
CA TRP A 120 7.71 6.48 11.95
C TRP A 120 7.84 5.40 10.87
N TYR A 121 6.75 4.71 10.49
CA TYR A 121 6.78 3.76 9.37
C TYR A 121 7.29 4.41 8.08
N ALA A 122 6.84 5.63 7.79
CA ALA A 122 7.30 6.34 6.60
C ALA A 122 8.77 6.78 6.68
N ALA A 123 9.27 7.05 7.90
CA ALA A 123 10.67 7.36 8.14
C ALA A 123 11.56 6.13 7.93
N ILE A 124 11.14 4.94 8.40
CA ILE A 124 11.83 3.66 8.20
C ILE A 124 12.03 3.37 6.71
N GLU A 125 10.97 3.52 5.89
CA GLU A 125 11.06 3.28 4.44
C GLU A 125 12.04 4.22 3.72
N LEU A 126 12.40 5.33 4.36
CA LEU A 126 13.35 6.31 3.85
C LEU A 126 14.73 6.22 4.52
N GLY A 127 14.88 5.44 5.61
CA GLY A 127 16.06 5.40 6.45
C GLY A 127 16.39 6.73 7.12
N ILE A 128 15.37 7.48 7.56
CA ILE A 128 15.51 8.81 8.21
C ILE A 128 14.89 8.89 9.61
N GLU A 129 14.55 7.76 10.21
CA GLU A 129 13.92 7.67 11.54
C GLU A 129 14.77 8.34 12.64
N ASP A 130 16.08 8.10 12.63
CA ASP A 130 17.04 8.74 13.54
C ASP A 130 17.13 10.26 13.30
N GLU A 131 17.10 10.69 12.04
CA GLU A 131 17.15 12.12 11.68
C GLU A 131 15.92 12.88 12.18
N LEU A 132 14.77 12.20 12.21
CA LEU A 132 13.50 12.74 12.71
C LEU A 132 13.33 12.54 14.22
N GLY A 133 14.25 11.86 14.88
CA GLY A 133 14.28 11.67 16.33
C GLY A 133 13.24 10.68 16.86
N PHE A 134 12.84 9.69 16.06
CA PHE A 134 11.99 8.60 16.55
C PHE A 134 12.79 7.64 17.42
N ASP A 135 12.23 7.21 18.54
CA ASP A 135 12.76 6.15 19.40
C ASP A 135 12.04 4.83 19.06
N GLU A 136 12.78 3.83 18.56
CA GLU A 136 12.22 2.53 18.15
C GLU A 136 11.51 1.80 19.30
N ASP A 137 12.03 1.87 20.53
CA ASP A 137 11.45 1.18 21.68
C ASP A 137 10.11 1.82 22.08
N GLU A 138 10.01 3.15 21.97
CA GLU A 138 8.76 3.89 22.20
C GLU A 138 7.73 3.57 21.11
N MET A 139 8.14 3.60 19.84
CA MET A 139 7.23 3.37 18.71
C MET A 139 6.68 1.95 18.65
N LEU A 140 7.47 0.93 19.03
CA LEU A 140 7.01 -0.45 19.13
C LEU A 140 5.99 -0.68 20.27
N CYS A 141 5.94 0.21 21.26
CA CYS A 141 4.95 0.17 22.34
C CYS A 141 3.64 0.90 21.97
N GLU A 142 3.68 1.80 20.99
CA GLU A 142 2.53 2.58 20.50
C GLU A 142 1.84 1.97 19.25
N ALA A 143 2.48 0.96 18.63
CA ALA A 143 2.00 0.23 17.46
C ALA A 143 1.19 -1.03 17.81
#